data_AF-X6L7E2-F1
#
_entry.id   AF-X6L7E2-F1
#
_cell.length_a   1.000
_cell.length_b   1.000
_cell.length_c   1.000
_cell.angle_alpha   90.00
_cell.angle_beta   90.00
_cell.angle_gamma   90.00
#
_symmetry.space_group_name_H-M   'P 1'
#
loop_
_entity.id
_entity.type
_entity.pdbx_description
1 polymer ?
#
loop_
_entity_poly.entity_id
_entity_poly.type
_entity_poly.pdbx_seq_one_letter_code
_entity_poly.pdbx_strand_id
1 'polypeptide(L)'
;VKLKQQGTININLPKHTTFEQIYEKGTKELQTQLTTYWDYNTTKILQHKYPELIDEWSWNIVDRVMNLKPMSLNECCEISLIVGYKDYKFYLSLCKTSTSILIRLDNRWMGTVPLNTPHLKKVISINGNNYEAIQPYLVAFFPCDSSNIEQNKEWLKNYIKYAIELRNSDSTESMEHLYGNVSKPHSVLPLEGGWPSTTKNWPYRPIQTDINECYLRNHNVGYRIRLGDNIYQWFRDQERKFCIKHRSTKKNS
;
A
#
# COMPACT_ATOMS: atom_id res chain seq x y z
N VAL A 1 -18.11 -3.33 26.73
CA VAL A 1 -16.88 -2.55 26.98
C VAL A 1 -16.84 -1.38 26.01
N LYS A 2 -16.84 -0.13 26.50
CA LYS A 2 -16.83 1.10 25.68
C LYS A 2 -15.44 1.75 25.76
N LEU A 3 -14.93 2.27 24.65
CA LEU A 3 -13.72 3.11 24.66
C LEU A 3 -13.97 4.37 25.50
N LYS A 4 -12.92 4.85 26.19
CA LYS A 4 -12.96 5.97 27.13
C LYS A 4 -13.66 7.18 26.49
N GLN A 5 -14.74 7.64 27.12
CA GLN A 5 -15.58 8.74 26.64
C GLN A 5 -14.82 10.07 26.71
N GLN A 6 -14.79 10.81 25.60
CA GLN A 6 -14.41 12.22 25.60
C GLN A 6 -15.64 13.03 25.14
N GLY A 7 -16.49 13.37 26.11
CA GLY A 7 -17.80 14.00 25.88
C GLY A 7 -18.91 13.04 25.45
N THR A 8 -20.12 13.56 25.26
CA THR A 8 -21.41 12.90 24.95
C THR A 8 -21.45 12.08 23.66
N ILE A 9 -20.33 11.88 22.96
CA ILE A 9 -20.28 11.14 21.70
C ILE A 9 -20.04 9.66 22.02
N ASN A 10 -21.12 8.87 22.03
CA ASN A 10 -21.01 7.41 22.07
C ASN A 10 -20.46 6.89 20.74
N ILE A 11 -19.21 6.40 20.75
CA ILE A 11 -18.61 5.71 19.62
C ILE A 11 -19.04 4.24 19.67
N ASN A 12 -20.03 3.89 18.86
CA ASN A 12 -20.49 2.51 18.74
C ASN A 12 -19.60 1.73 17.76
N LEU A 13 -19.33 0.46 18.06
CA LEU A 13 -18.61 -0.46 17.18
C LEU A 13 -19.52 -0.92 16.02
N PRO A 14 -18.95 -1.38 14.88
CA PRO A 14 -19.74 -2.05 13.85
C PRO A 14 -20.47 -3.26 14.44
N LYS A 15 -21.68 -3.54 13.92
CA LYS A 15 -22.48 -4.69 14.37
C LYS A 15 -21.65 -5.98 14.25
N HIS A 16 -21.76 -6.86 15.24
CA HIS A 16 -21.07 -8.15 15.32
C HIS A 16 -19.53 -8.10 15.40
N THR A 17 -18.92 -6.96 15.75
CA THR A 17 -17.46 -6.84 15.94
C THR A 17 -17.11 -6.72 17.43
N THR A 18 -16.16 -7.52 17.91
CA THR A 18 -15.68 -7.44 19.30
C THR A 18 -14.62 -6.35 19.48
N PHE A 19 -14.42 -5.90 20.72
CA PHE A 19 -13.36 -4.93 21.03
C PHE A 19 -11.96 -5.49 20.73
N GLU A 20 -11.74 -6.76 21.06
CA GLU A 20 -10.49 -7.48 20.80
C GLU A 20 -10.15 -7.50 19.31
N GLN A 21 -11.13 -7.84 18.45
CA GLN A 21 -10.96 -7.82 16.99
C GLN A 21 -10.56 -6.43 16.46
N ILE A 22 -11.09 -5.36 17.06
CA ILE A 22 -10.73 -3.99 16.67
C ILE A 22 -9.34 -3.62 17.17
N TYR A 23 -9.01 -4.00 18.40
CA TYR A 23 -7.72 -3.70 19.02
C TYR A 23 -6.57 -4.40 18.31
N GLU A 24 -6.69 -5.71 18.10
CA GLU A 24 -5.68 -6.53 17.42
C GLU A 24 -5.43 -5.98 16.01
N LYS A 25 -6.52 -5.69 15.31
CA LYS A 25 -6.48 -5.13 13.96
C LYS A 25 -5.88 -3.73 13.93
N GLY A 26 -6.29 -2.84 14.83
CA GLY A 26 -5.71 -1.50 14.92
C GLY A 26 -4.20 -1.52 15.19
N THR A 27 -3.75 -2.47 16.02
CA THR A 27 -2.32 -2.64 16.36
C THR A 27 -1.50 -3.11 15.16
N LYS A 28 -1.96 -4.16 14.44
CA LYS A 28 -1.30 -4.67 13.23
C LYS A 28 -1.08 -3.57 12.19
N GLU A 29 -2.06 -2.69 12.05
CA GLU A 29 -2.08 -1.64 11.04
C GLU A 29 -1.19 -0.46 11.39
N LEU A 30 -1.17 -0.07 12.66
CA LEU A 30 -0.25 0.93 13.17
C LEU A 30 1.20 0.47 12.97
N GLN A 31 1.48 -0.81 13.24
CA GLN A 31 2.80 -1.39 13.01
C GLN A 31 3.23 -1.27 11.54
N THR A 32 2.37 -1.65 10.59
CA THR A 32 2.64 -1.51 9.15
C THR A 32 3.00 -0.07 8.79
N GLN A 33 2.20 0.90 9.25
CA GLN A 33 2.41 2.32 8.92
C GLN A 33 3.72 2.86 9.48
N LEU A 34 4.02 2.55 10.75
CA LEU A 34 5.27 2.97 11.38
C LEU A 34 6.45 2.41 10.59
N THR A 35 6.45 1.11 10.28
CA THR A 35 7.52 0.49 9.50
C THR A 35 7.65 1.12 8.11
N THR A 36 6.55 1.31 7.38
CA THR A 36 6.57 1.96 6.07
C THR A 36 7.10 3.40 6.13
N TYR A 37 6.75 4.16 7.18
CA TYR A 37 7.27 5.51 7.38
C TYR A 37 8.77 5.52 7.64
N TRP A 38 9.24 4.64 8.53
CA TRP A 38 10.65 4.47 8.84
C TRP A 38 11.43 4.09 7.58
N ASP A 39 10.96 3.08 6.84
CA ASP A 39 11.56 2.65 5.58
C ASP A 39 11.62 3.80 4.56
N TYR A 40 10.56 4.61 4.43
CA TYR A 40 10.56 5.78 3.54
C TYR A 40 11.64 6.82 3.88
N ASN A 41 11.77 7.17 5.17
CA ASN A 41 12.78 8.14 5.61
C ASN A 41 14.19 7.56 5.48
N THR A 42 14.37 6.28 5.82
CA THR A 42 15.63 5.56 5.63
C THR A 42 16.06 5.61 4.18
N THR A 43 15.20 5.21 3.23
CA THR A 43 15.62 5.20 1.83
C THR A 43 15.88 6.59 1.27
N LYS A 44 15.21 7.63 1.78
CA LYS A 44 15.57 9.02 1.47
C LYS A 44 17.00 9.34 1.91
N ILE A 45 17.37 9.00 3.14
CA ILE A 45 18.73 9.26 3.65
C ILE A 45 19.76 8.44 2.87
N LEU A 46 19.51 7.14 2.67
CA LEU A 46 20.40 6.26 1.93
C LEU A 46 20.65 6.78 0.51
N GLN A 47 19.60 7.10 -0.24
CA GLN A 47 19.73 7.59 -1.61
C GLN A 47 20.60 8.85 -1.72
N HIS A 48 20.58 9.74 -0.72
CA HIS A 48 21.34 11.00 -0.77
C HIS A 48 22.74 10.90 -0.16
N LYS A 49 22.94 10.07 0.87
CA LYS A 49 24.19 10.01 1.64
C LYS A 49 25.00 8.74 1.44
N TYR A 50 24.33 7.62 1.18
CA TYR A 50 24.89 6.27 1.15
C TYR A 50 24.21 5.44 0.05
N PRO A 51 24.26 5.86 -1.23
CA PRO A 51 23.52 5.20 -2.32
C PRO A 51 23.94 3.74 -2.50
N GLU A 52 25.17 3.38 -2.14
CA GLU A 52 25.66 2.00 -2.10
C GLU A 52 24.78 1.10 -1.23
N LEU A 53 24.28 1.61 -0.10
CA LEU A 53 23.47 0.87 0.89
C LEU A 53 22.03 0.58 0.43
N ILE A 54 21.59 1.15 -0.70
CA ILE A 54 20.25 0.86 -1.24
C ILE A 54 20.15 -0.60 -1.68
N ASP A 55 21.24 -1.20 -2.14
CA ASP A 55 21.25 -2.59 -2.58
C ASP A 55 21.02 -3.54 -1.40
N GLU A 56 21.78 -3.37 -0.32
CA GLU A 56 21.64 -4.13 0.93
C GLU A 56 20.28 -3.88 1.59
N TRP A 57 19.80 -2.63 1.60
CA TRP A 57 18.46 -2.33 2.13
C TRP A 57 17.37 -3.05 1.32
N SER A 58 17.47 -3.06 -0.01
CA SER A 58 16.50 -3.74 -0.87
C SER A 58 16.52 -5.25 -0.64
N TRP A 59 17.70 -5.85 -0.48
CA TRP A 59 17.85 -7.25 -0.08
C TRP A 59 17.20 -7.55 1.28
N ASN A 60 17.40 -6.69 2.28
CA ASN A 60 16.77 -6.83 3.59
C ASN A 60 15.23 -6.81 3.50
N ILE A 61 14.66 -6.01 2.60
CA ILE A 61 13.21 -6.03 2.36
C ILE A 61 12.77 -7.36 1.74
N VAL A 62 13.49 -7.86 0.72
CA VAL A 62 13.20 -9.16 0.11
C VAL A 62 13.27 -10.28 1.16
N ASP A 63 14.34 -10.33 1.94
CA ASP A 63 14.51 -11.34 3.00
C ASP A 63 13.37 -11.26 4.03
N ARG A 64 13.01 -10.05 4.48
CA ARG A 64 11.85 -9.84 5.37
C ARG A 64 10.57 -10.40 4.76
N VAL A 65 10.26 -10.09 3.50
CA VAL A 65 9.06 -10.60 2.80
C VAL A 65 9.08 -12.12 2.75
N MET A 66 10.22 -12.70 2.36
CA MET A 66 10.39 -14.15 2.25
C MET A 66 10.25 -14.87 3.59
N ASN A 67 10.62 -14.22 4.70
CA ASN A 67 10.53 -14.78 6.04
C ASN A 67 9.21 -14.46 6.77
N LEU A 68 8.29 -13.71 6.16
CA LEU A 68 6.95 -13.50 6.73
C LEU A 68 6.25 -14.86 6.88
N LYS A 69 5.72 -15.13 8.07
CA LYS A 69 4.87 -16.29 8.33
C LYS A 69 3.43 -15.92 8.01
N PRO A 70 2.77 -16.57 7.04
CA PRO A 70 1.33 -16.39 6.84
C PRO A 70 0.61 -16.83 8.12
N MET A 71 -0.30 -16.00 8.63
CA MET A 71 -1.06 -16.34 9.85
C MET A 71 -2.13 -17.42 9.58
N SER A 72 -2.60 -17.57 8.34
CA SER A 72 -3.51 -18.63 7.90
C SER A 72 -3.52 -18.79 6.36
N LEU A 73 -4.11 -19.88 5.85
CA LEU A 73 -4.17 -20.20 4.40
C LEU A 73 -4.83 -19.12 3.53
N ASN A 74 -5.72 -18.31 4.11
CA ASN A 74 -6.48 -17.28 3.39
C ASN A 74 -6.02 -15.86 3.72
N GLU A 75 -5.01 -15.69 4.56
CA GLU A 75 -4.49 -14.38 4.95
C GLU A 75 -3.19 -14.07 4.21
N CYS A 76 -3.05 -12.79 3.86
CA CYS A 76 -1.86 -12.26 3.21
C CYS A 76 -1.11 -11.39 4.22
N CYS A 77 0.18 -11.66 4.41
CA CYS A 77 1.08 -10.75 5.10
C CYS A 77 1.60 -9.73 4.08
N GLU A 78 1.75 -8.47 4.46
CA GLU A 78 2.10 -7.39 3.53
C GLU A 78 3.21 -6.52 4.10
N ILE A 79 4.20 -6.20 3.28
CA ILE A 79 5.12 -5.08 3.48
C ILE A 79 4.79 -4.03 2.44
N SER A 80 4.32 -2.86 2.88
CA SER A 80 4.06 -1.73 1.99
C SER A 80 5.27 -0.78 1.99
N LEU A 81 5.74 -0.41 0.82
CA LEU A 81 6.75 0.62 0.60
C LEU A 81 6.11 1.86 0.01
N ILE A 82 6.63 3.04 0.35
CA ILE A 82 6.21 4.29 -0.30
C ILE A 82 7.10 4.52 -1.51
N VAL A 83 6.45 4.55 -2.67
CA VAL A 83 7.05 4.91 -3.96
C VAL A 83 6.31 6.14 -4.52
N GLY A 84 6.77 6.68 -5.63
CA GLY A 84 6.12 7.87 -6.17
C GLY A 84 6.70 8.37 -7.48
N TYR A 85 6.02 9.39 -7.97
CA TYR A 85 6.36 10.20 -9.13
C TYR A 85 6.19 11.66 -8.74
N LYS A 86 7.27 12.44 -8.78
CA LYS A 86 7.29 13.83 -8.28
C LYS A 86 6.84 13.90 -6.82
N ASP A 87 5.87 14.76 -6.51
CA ASP A 87 5.25 14.88 -5.19
C ASP A 87 4.14 13.85 -4.93
N TYR A 88 3.71 13.10 -5.95
CA TYR A 88 2.67 12.11 -5.80
C TYR A 88 3.25 10.79 -5.30
N LYS A 89 2.78 10.36 -4.13
CA LYS A 89 3.22 9.14 -3.46
C LYS A 89 2.10 8.12 -3.44
N PHE A 90 2.45 6.85 -3.50
CA PHE A 90 1.52 5.72 -3.37
C PHE A 90 2.27 4.49 -2.86
N TYR A 91 1.54 3.40 -2.63
CA TYR A 91 2.11 2.19 -2.05
C TYR A 91 2.49 1.16 -3.12
N LEU A 92 3.70 0.63 -2.98
CA LEU A 92 4.11 -0.64 -3.54
C LEU A 92 3.99 -1.70 -2.43
N SER A 93 3.05 -2.62 -2.59
CA SER A 93 2.72 -3.64 -1.60
C SER A 93 3.33 -4.98 -1.99
N LEU A 94 4.17 -5.52 -1.11
CA LEU A 94 4.81 -6.83 -1.22
C LEU A 94 4.03 -7.81 -0.34
N CYS A 95 3.25 -8.66 -0.98
CA CYS A 95 2.22 -9.48 -0.37
C CYS A 95 2.67 -10.95 -0.39
N LYS A 96 2.73 -11.60 0.77
CA LYS A 96 3.01 -13.03 0.90
C LYS A 96 1.77 -13.78 1.39
N THR A 97 1.35 -14.78 0.63
CA THR A 97 0.35 -15.76 1.01
C THR A 97 1.03 -17.06 1.46
N SER A 98 0.26 -18.11 1.77
CA SER A 98 0.83 -19.42 2.06
C SER A 98 1.54 -20.08 0.88
N THR A 99 1.23 -19.68 -0.36
CA THR A 99 1.75 -20.34 -1.57
C THR A 99 2.45 -19.39 -2.54
N SER A 100 2.25 -18.08 -2.42
CA SER A 100 2.74 -17.13 -3.43
C SER A 100 3.18 -15.79 -2.86
N ILE A 101 4.10 -15.16 -3.58
CA ILE A 101 4.44 -13.75 -3.46
C ILE A 101 3.70 -12.98 -4.55
N LEU A 102 3.18 -11.82 -4.19
CA LEU A 102 2.35 -10.94 -5.02
C LEU A 102 2.90 -9.52 -4.89
N ILE A 103 3.09 -8.85 -6.02
CA ILE A 103 3.56 -7.46 -6.07
C ILE A 103 2.39 -6.60 -6.57
N ARG A 104 1.94 -5.68 -5.73
CA ARG A 104 0.72 -4.89 -5.97
C ARG A 104 1.01 -3.39 -5.88
N LEU A 105 0.52 -2.62 -6.85
CA LEU A 105 0.53 -1.16 -6.81
C LEU A 105 -0.84 -0.61 -6.39
N ASP A 106 -0.84 0.21 -5.35
CA ASP A 106 -2.03 0.94 -4.90
C ASP A 106 -2.01 2.39 -5.38
N ASN A 107 -1.80 2.58 -6.68
CA ASN A 107 -1.90 3.87 -7.32
C ASN A 107 -3.38 4.17 -7.63
N ARG A 108 -3.89 5.33 -7.23
CA ARG A 108 -5.28 5.75 -7.49
C ARG A 108 -5.42 6.94 -8.43
N TRP A 109 -4.31 7.52 -8.86
CA TRP A 109 -4.32 8.69 -9.74
C TRP A 109 -4.05 8.25 -11.17
N MET A 110 -5.12 8.15 -11.96
CA MET A 110 -5.06 7.63 -13.33
C MET A 110 -4.16 8.46 -14.26
N GLY A 111 -3.89 9.73 -13.94
CA GLY A 111 -2.99 10.58 -14.73
C GLY A 111 -1.52 10.14 -14.73
N THR A 112 -1.15 9.22 -13.85
CA THR A 112 0.23 8.66 -13.78
C THR A 112 0.33 7.24 -14.36
N VAL A 113 -0.81 6.60 -14.63
CA VAL A 113 -0.81 5.23 -15.17
C VAL A 113 -0.33 5.28 -16.62
N PRO A 114 0.68 4.48 -17.02
CA PRO A 114 1.13 4.46 -18.40
C PRO A 114 0.01 4.17 -19.41
N LEU A 115 0.14 4.74 -20.61
CA LEU A 115 -0.81 4.51 -21.69
C LEU A 115 -0.90 3.01 -22.01
N ASN A 116 -2.11 2.51 -22.24
CA ASN A 116 -2.44 1.11 -22.54
C ASN A 116 -2.30 0.10 -21.39
N THR A 117 -2.00 0.52 -20.16
CA THR A 117 -2.06 -0.38 -19.01
C THR A 117 -3.52 -0.72 -18.67
N PRO A 118 -3.93 -2.01 -18.71
CA PRO A 118 -5.30 -2.42 -18.40
C PRO A 118 -5.53 -2.33 -16.89
N HIS A 119 -6.23 -1.28 -16.46
CA HIS A 119 -6.59 -1.07 -15.06
C HIS A 119 -8.08 -1.29 -14.85
N LEU A 120 -8.44 -2.25 -14.01
CA LEU A 120 -9.85 -2.58 -13.75
C LEU A 120 -10.56 -1.42 -13.06
N LYS A 121 -11.67 -0.97 -13.67
CA LYS A 121 -12.55 0.11 -13.21
C LYS A 121 -13.94 -0.42 -12.91
N LYS A 122 -14.61 0.15 -11.90
CA LYS A 122 -16.00 -0.13 -11.55
C LYS A 122 -16.65 1.11 -10.93
N VAL A 123 -17.95 1.28 -11.14
CA VAL A 123 -18.74 2.30 -10.42
C VAL A 123 -19.16 1.74 -9.05
N ILE A 124 -18.88 2.49 -7.99
CA ILE A 124 -19.30 2.18 -6.61
C ILE A 124 -20.18 3.30 -6.06
N SER A 125 -21.14 2.96 -5.20
CA SER A 125 -21.98 3.95 -4.51
C SER A 125 -21.50 4.14 -3.07
N ILE A 126 -21.20 5.38 -2.70
CA ILE A 126 -20.82 5.77 -1.34
C ILE A 126 -21.77 6.89 -0.91
N ASN A 127 -22.54 6.65 0.15
CA ASN A 127 -23.52 7.62 0.69
C ASN A 127 -24.52 8.15 -0.36
N GLY A 128 -24.95 7.29 -1.29
CA GLY A 128 -25.91 7.65 -2.35
C GLY A 128 -25.28 8.33 -3.57
N ASN A 129 -23.98 8.62 -3.54
CA ASN A 129 -23.24 9.18 -4.68
C ASN A 129 -22.44 8.09 -5.40
N ASN A 130 -22.44 8.14 -6.73
CA ASN A 130 -21.70 7.21 -7.56
C ASN A 130 -20.30 7.74 -7.87
N TYR A 131 -19.29 6.89 -7.71
CA TYR A 131 -17.88 7.21 -7.96
C TYR A 131 -17.26 6.13 -8.85
N GLU A 132 -16.39 6.54 -9.77
CA GLU A 132 -15.48 5.60 -10.41
C GLU A 132 -14.42 5.15 -9.41
N ALA A 133 -14.22 3.84 -9.33
CA ALA A 133 -13.24 3.22 -8.48
C ALA A 133 -12.39 2.23 -9.28
N ILE A 134 -11.18 2.01 -8.78
CA ILE A 134 -10.21 1.12 -9.38
C ILE A 134 -9.71 0.10 -8.37
N GLN A 135 -9.41 -1.09 -8.86
CA GLN A 135 -8.74 -2.12 -8.07
C GLN A 135 -7.22 -1.92 -8.14
N PRO A 136 -6.44 -2.20 -7.08
CA PRO A 136 -4.98 -2.19 -7.17
C PRO A 136 -4.44 -3.02 -8.33
N TYR A 137 -3.33 -2.58 -8.91
CA TYR A 137 -2.71 -3.24 -10.06
C TYR A 137 -1.78 -4.37 -9.60
N LEU A 138 -1.95 -5.57 -10.14
CA LEU A 138 -1.01 -6.68 -9.95
C LEU A 138 0.14 -6.52 -10.94
N VAL A 139 1.36 -6.34 -10.43
CA VAL A 139 2.56 -6.18 -11.26
C VAL A 139 3.18 -7.54 -11.58
N ALA A 140 3.43 -8.34 -10.56
CA ALA A 140 4.13 -9.61 -10.67
C ALA A 140 3.65 -10.57 -9.58
N PHE A 141 3.81 -11.87 -9.82
CA PHE A 141 3.54 -12.92 -8.85
C PHE A 141 4.36 -14.18 -9.15
N PHE A 142 4.73 -14.89 -8.09
CA PHE A 142 5.43 -16.17 -8.21
C PHE A 142 5.18 -17.07 -6.99
N PRO A 143 5.25 -18.41 -7.14
CA PRO A 143 5.14 -19.35 -6.03
C PRO A 143 6.28 -19.20 -5.01
N CYS A 144 5.98 -19.39 -3.72
CA CYS A 144 7.00 -19.36 -2.67
C CYS A 144 8.03 -20.49 -2.81
N ASP A 145 7.63 -21.59 -3.43
CA ASP A 145 8.40 -22.81 -3.71
C ASP A 145 8.78 -22.94 -5.19
N SER A 146 8.81 -21.82 -5.93
CA SER A 146 9.21 -21.82 -7.34
C SER A 146 10.62 -22.39 -7.53
N SER A 147 10.83 -23.13 -8.62
CA SER A 147 12.17 -23.56 -9.05
C SER A 147 13.10 -22.39 -9.37
N ASN A 148 12.54 -21.22 -9.70
CA ASN A 148 13.27 -20.01 -10.04
C ASN A 148 13.35 -19.02 -8.85
N ILE A 149 13.13 -19.49 -7.62
CA ILE A 149 12.95 -18.59 -6.47
C ILE A 149 14.12 -17.62 -6.26
N GLU A 150 15.36 -18.03 -6.48
CA GLU A 150 16.53 -17.15 -6.34
C GLU A 150 16.55 -16.05 -7.42
N GLN A 151 16.16 -16.37 -8.66
CA GLN A 151 16.02 -15.40 -9.74
C GLN A 151 14.88 -14.42 -9.44
N ASN A 152 13.75 -14.91 -8.90
CA ASN A 152 12.61 -14.08 -8.52
C ASN A 152 12.95 -13.15 -7.36
N LYS A 153 13.74 -13.60 -6.38
CA LYS A 153 14.26 -12.76 -5.29
C LYS A 153 15.19 -11.67 -5.82
N GLU A 154 16.11 -12.01 -6.72
CA GLU A 154 17.01 -11.03 -7.33
C GLU A 154 16.25 -10.01 -8.17
N TRP A 155 15.27 -10.47 -8.97
CA TRP A 155 14.35 -9.58 -9.69
C TRP A 155 13.65 -8.63 -8.74
N LEU A 156 13.07 -9.15 -7.65
CA LEU A 156 12.33 -8.34 -6.68
C LEU A 156 13.24 -7.31 -6.00
N LYS A 157 14.47 -7.70 -5.64
CA LYS A 157 15.47 -6.79 -5.08
C LYS A 157 15.73 -5.63 -6.03
N ASN A 158 16.02 -5.92 -7.28
CA ASN A 158 16.33 -4.90 -8.28
C ASN A 158 15.09 -4.04 -8.56
N TYR A 159 13.91 -4.63 -8.66
CA TYR A 159 12.65 -3.91 -8.83
C TYR A 159 12.40 -2.89 -7.70
N ILE A 160 12.62 -3.29 -6.44
CA ILE A 160 12.51 -2.40 -5.27
C ILE A 160 13.56 -1.29 -5.35
N LYS A 161 14.83 -1.63 -5.58
CA LYS A 161 15.93 -0.67 -5.71
C LYS A 161 15.61 0.43 -6.73
N TYR A 162 15.25 0.05 -7.95
CA TYR A 162 14.91 1.01 -9.01
C TYR A 162 13.67 1.85 -8.67
N ALA A 163 12.67 1.27 -8.01
CA ALA A 163 11.49 2.02 -7.56
C ALA A 163 11.85 3.12 -6.53
N ILE A 164 12.90 2.91 -5.73
CA ILE A 164 13.42 3.90 -4.80
C ILE A 164 14.27 4.94 -5.53
N GLU A 165 15.18 4.50 -6.40
CA GLU A 165 16.07 5.39 -7.16
C GLU A 165 15.27 6.37 -8.03
N LEU A 166 14.23 5.88 -8.73
CA LEU A 166 13.40 6.67 -9.64
C LEU A 166 12.31 7.50 -8.92
N ARG A 167 12.19 7.39 -7.59
CA ARG A 167 11.11 8.03 -6.80
C ARG A 167 10.97 9.53 -7.06
N ASN A 168 12.08 10.25 -7.19
CA ASN A 168 12.08 11.71 -7.40
C ASN A 168 12.23 12.08 -8.88
N SER A 169 12.19 11.11 -9.79
CA SER A 169 12.28 11.40 -11.21
C SER A 169 11.02 12.13 -11.69
N ASP A 170 11.23 13.20 -12.45
CA ASP A 170 10.16 13.90 -13.16
C ASP A 170 9.75 13.19 -14.47
N SER A 171 10.47 12.14 -14.87
CA SER A 171 10.23 11.37 -16.10
C SER A 171 9.18 10.25 -15.91
N THR A 172 8.49 9.89 -16.99
CA THR A 172 7.54 8.76 -17.02
C THR A 172 8.19 7.42 -16.65
N GLU A 173 9.52 7.35 -16.66
CA GLU A 173 10.34 6.20 -16.33
C GLU A 173 9.98 5.56 -14.98
N SER A 174 9.70 6.36 -13.94
CA SER A 174 9.29 5.83 -12.64
C SER A 174 7.99 5.03 -12.74
N MET A 175 7.00 5.58 -13.45
CA MET A 175 5.71 4.91 -13.64
C MET A 175 5.81 3.72 -14.58
N GLU A 176 6.57 3.84 -15.66
CA GLU A 176 6.84 2.72 -16.55
C GLU A 176 7.53 1.57 -15.82
N HIS A 177 8.53 1.86 -14.97
CA HIS A 177 9.21 0.85 -14.15
C HIS A 177 8.24 0.14 -13.23
N LEU A 178 7.45 0.91 -12.47
CA LEU A 178 6.50 0.37 -11.52
C LEU A 178 5.47 -0.53 -12.20
N TYR A 179 4.97 -0.15 -13.37
CA TYR A 179 3.98 -0.93 -14.13
C TYR A 179 4.60 -2.03 -15.02
N GLY A 180 5.94 -2.16 -15.04
CA GLY A 180 6.63 -3.22 -15.78
C GLY A 180 6.74 -2.98 -17.30
N ASN A 181 6.67 -1.72 -17.74
CA ASN A 181 6.71 -1.33 -19.15
C ASN A 181 8.11 -0.97 -19.67
N VAL A 182 9.17 -1.06 -18.84
CA VAL A 182 10.53 -0.63 -19.24
C VAL A 182 11.30 -1.78 -19.89
N SER A 183 11.96 -1.49 -21.02
CA SER A 183 12.87 -2.37 -21.77
C SER A 183 14.26 -2.56 -21.13
N LYS A 184 14.35 -2.60 -19.79
CA LYS A 184 15.60 -2.78 -19.01
C LYS A 184 15.85 -4.28 -18.68
N PRO A 185 17.06 -4.70 -18.27
CA PRO A 185 17.44 -6.11 -18.08
C PRO A 185 16.63 -6.91 -17.03
N HIS A 186 15.75 -6.29 -16.23
CA HIS A 186 14.78 -6.96 -15.36
C HIS A 186 13.33 -6.90 -15.91
N SER A 187 13.17 -6.68 -17.22
CA SER A 187 11.89 -6.43 -17.90
C SER A 187 10.94 -7.63 -17.90
N VAL A 188 11.45 -8.84 -17.73
CA VAL A 188 10.59 -10.02 -17.63
C VAL A 188 10.03 -10.10 -16.23
N LEU A 189 8.80 -9.63 -16.09
CA LEU A 189 8.02 -9.73 -14.86
C LEU A 189 7.83 -11.22 -14.52
N PRO A 190 8.11 -11.64 -13.27
CA PRO A 190 7.68 -12.94 -12.78
C PRO A 190 6.15 -13.00 -12.81
N LEU A 191 5.62 -13.83 -13.70
CA LEU A 191 4.19 -14.15 -13.81
C LEU A 191 4.07 -15.67 -13.80
N GLU A 192 4.53 -16.27 -12.71
CA GLU A 192 4.68 -17.72 -12.59
C GLU A 192 3.46 -18.37 -11.91
N GLY A 193 2.96 -19.45 -12.51
CA GLY A 193 1.83 -20.21 -11.99
C GLY A 193 0.47 -19.67 -12.44
N GLY A 194 -0.60 -20.11 -11.77
CA GLY A 194 -1.96 -19.67 -12.06
C GLY A 194 -2.25 -18.27 -11.52
N TRP A 195 -3.10 -17.51 -12.21
CA TRP A 195 -3.50 -16.17 -11.75
C TRP A 195 -4.03 -16.22 -10.31
N PRO A 196 -3.47 -15.44 -9.37
CA PRO A 196 -3.82 -15.53 -7.96
C PRO A 196 -5.29 -15.18 -7.71
N SER A 197 -6.08 -16.11 -7.18
CA SER A 197 -7.50 -15.90 -6.90
C SER A 197 -7.76 -14.78 -5.89
N THR A 198 -6.80 -14.53 -4.99
CA THR A 198 -6.82 -13.46 -3.98
C THR A 198 -6.94 -12.06 -4.61
N THR A 199 -6.45 -11.87 -5.83
CA THR A 199 -6.51 -10.57 -6.53
C THR A 199 -7.94 -10.14 -6.83
N LYS A 200 -8.86 -11.10 -7.08
CA LYS A 200 -10.28 -10.81 -7.34
C LYS A 200 -10.98 -10.16 -6.16
N ASN A 201 -10.50 -10.43 -4.94
CA ASN A 201 -11.07 -9.93 -3.71
C ASN A 201 -10.45 -8.59 -3.26
N TRP A 202 -9.49 -8.02 -4.00
CA TRP A 202 -8.91 -6.74 -3.64
C TRP A 202 -9.94 -5.60 -3.75
N PRO A 203 -9.99 -4.68 -2.77
CA PRO A 203 -11.04 -3.69 -2.71
C PRO A 203 -10.88 -2.62 -3.80
N TYR A 204 -11.97 -2.30 -4.47
CA TYR A 204 -12.05 -1.13 -5.36
C TYR A 204 -11.99 0.16 -4.52
N ARG A 205 -11.21 1.13 -4.97
CA ARG A 205 -11.03 2.43 -4.31
C ARG A 205 -11.33 3.57 -5.27
N PRO A 206 -12.02 4.64 -4.83
CA PRO A 206 -12.28 5.80 -5.66
C PRO A 206 -11.01 6.34 -6.31
N ILE A 207 -11.12 6.70 -7.59
CA ILE A 207 -10.07 7.38 -8.35
C ILE A 207 -9.78 8.74 -7.70
N GLN A 208 -8.50 9.11 -7.61
CA GLN A 208 -8.08 10.43 -7.17
C GLN A 208 -8.03 11.38 -8.37
N THR A 209 -8.65 12.54 -8.23
CA THR A 209 -8.74 13.54 -9.32
C THR A 209 -7.68 14.62 -9.24
N ASP A 210 -7.04 14.81 -8.08
CA ASP A 210 -5.93 15.75 -7.91
C ASP A 210 -4.75 15.14 -7.11
N ILE A 211 -3.60 15.81 -7.17
CA ILE A 211 -2.39 15.46 -6.40
C ILE A 211 -2.55 15.89 -4.93
N ASN A 212 -3.41 16.88 -4.65
CA ASN A 212 -3.55 17.51 -3.34
C ASN A 212 -4.42 16.72 -2.34
N GLU A 213 -5.35 15.91 -2.86
CA GLU A 213 -6.09 14.85 -2.18
C GLU A 213 -5.25 13.58 -2.02
N CYS A 214 -3.96 13.62 -2.37
CA CYS A 214 -3.06 12.54 -2.01
C CYS A 214 -3.08 12.37 -0.49
N TYR A 215 -3.69 11.25 -0.08
CA TYR A 215 -3.87 10.88 1.33
C TYR A 215 -2.53 10.69 2.06
N LEU A 216 -1.40 10.80 1.37
CA LEU A 216 -0.02 10.61 1.84
C LEU A 216 0.74 11.93 2.01
N ARG A 217 0.09 12.99 2.51
CA ARG A 217 0.82 14.15 3.05
C ARG A 217 1.80 13.67 4.13
N ASN A 218 2.94 14.35 4.33
CA ASN A 218 3.97 13.94 5.31
C ASN A 218 3.45 13.72 6.74
N HIS A 219 2.31 14.30 7.11
CA HIS A 219 1.62 14.13 8.40
C HIS A 219 0.70 12.88 8.46
N ASN A 220 0.42 12.26 7.31
CA ASN A 220 -0.46 11.09 7.16
C ASN A 220 0.32 9.79 6.93
N VAL A 221 1.65 9.82 6.99
CA VAL A 221 2.46 8.62 6.79
C VAL A 221 2.24 7.59 7.92
N GLY A 222 1.50 7.97 8.96
CA GLY A 222 1.08 7.13 10.07
C GLY A 222 -0.41 6.77 10.12
N TYR A 223 -1.19 6.82 9.03
CA TYR A 223 -2.59 6.34 9.07
C TYR A 223 -3.11 5.80 7.72
N ARG A 224 -3.05 4.48 7.54
CA ARG A 224 -4.13 3.74 6.87
C ARG A 224 -4.19 2.28 7.30
N ILE A 225 -5.29 1.98 8.00
CA ILE A 225 -5.77 0.66 8.41
C ILE A 225 -6.36 -0.05 7.18
N ARG A 226 -5.91 -1.26 6.83
CA ARG A 226 -6.30 -2.08 5.69
C ARG A 226 -6.58 -3.54 6.05
N LEU A 227 -7.66 -3.80 6.77
CA LEU A 227 -8.36 -5.10 6.68
C LEU A 227 -9.87 -4.83 6.79
N GLY A 228 -10.71 -5.40 5.92
CA GLY A 228 -12.20 -5.41 6.00
C GLY A 228 -12.96 -4.06 5.95
N ASP A 229 -13.95 -3.95 5.05
CA ASP A 229 -14.66 -2.69 4.75
C ASP A 229 -15.34 -2.03 5.96
N ASN A 230 -16.00 -2.81 6.82
CA ASN A 230 -16.75 -2.28 7.96
C ASN A 230 -15.85 -1.66 9.04
N ILE A 231 -14.76 -2.35 9.38
CA ILE A 231 -13.81 -1.87 10.41
C ILE A 231 -12.98 -0.72 9.85
N TYR A 232 -12.60 -0.79 8.57
CA TYR A 232 -11.96 0.32 7.88
C TYR A 232 -12.80 1.59 7.91
N GLN A 233 -14.08 1.50 7.53
CA GLN A 233 -14.97 2.65 7.52
C GLN A 233 -15.15 3.23 8.93
N TRP A 234 -15.25 2.37 9.95
CA TRP A 234 -15.33 2.80 11.33
C TRP A 234 -14.11 3.61 11.81
N PHE A 235 -12.89 3.14 11.51
CA PHE A 235 -11.66 3.87 11.85
C PHE A 235 -11.58 5.22 11.12
N ARG A 236 -11.95 5.23 9.83
CA ARG A 236 -12.02 6.46 9.01
C ARG A 236 -13.01 7.47 9.55
N ASP A 237 -14.16 7.01 10.03
CA ASP A 237 -15.16 7.88 10.64
C ASP A 237 -14.67 8.46 11.97
N GLN A 238 -13.85 7.72 12.73
CA GLN A 238 -13.22 8.26 13.93
C GLN A 238 -12.16 9.32 13.59
N GLU A 239 -11.25 9.04 12.66
CA GLU A 239 -10.24 10.00 12.19
C GLU A 239 -10.88 11.32 11.73
N ARG A 240 -11.95 11.25 10.92
CA ARG A 240 -12.66 12.44 10.42
C ARG A 240 -13.19 13.30 11.56
N LYS A 241 -13.72 12.69 12.63
CA LYS A 241 -14.18 13.44 13.81
C LYS A 241 -13.04 14.19 14.51
N PHE A 242 -11.85 13.59 14.62
CA PHE A 242 -10.68 14.24 15.22
C PHE A 242 -10.13 15.38 14.36
N CYS A 243 -10.05 15.21 13.04
CA CYS A 243 -9.60 16.24 12.10
C CYS A 243 -10.53 17.47 12.07
N ILE A 244 -11.84 17.27 12.16
CA ILE A 244 -12.82 18.37 12.19
C ILE A 244 -12.67 19.19 13.48
N LYS A 245 -12.50 18.52 14.64
CA LYS A 245 -12.25 19.22 15.92
C LYS A 245 -11.00 20.10 15.87
N HIS A 246 -9.89 19.61 15.31
CA HIS A 246 -8.66 20.41 15.18
C HIS A 246 -8.77 21.60 14.22
N ARG A 247 -9.61 21.50 13.17
CA ARG A 247 -9.89 22.65 12.28
C ARG A 247 -10.78 23.70 12.96
N SER A 248 -11.74 23.28 13.79
CA SER A 248 -12.57 24.24 14.54
C SER A 248 -11.78 25.00 15.61
N THR A 249 -10.76 24.40 16.21
CA THR A 249 -9.88 25.10 17.17
C THR A 249 -8.89 26.07 16.52
N LYS A 250 -8.57 25.90 15.22
CA LYS A 250 -7.66 26.79 14.48
C LYS A 250 -8.34 28.00 13.82
N LYS A 251 -9.66 28.12 13.91
CA LYS A 251 -10.40 29.29 13.38
C LYS A 251 -10.61 30.41 14.41
N ASN A 252 -10.19 30.20 15.67
CA ASN A 252 -10.40 31.15 16.78
C ASN A 252 -9.08 31.56 17.46
N SER A 253 -7.97 31.63 16.73
CA SER A 253 -6.69 32.16 17.22
C SER A 253 -6.09 33.11 16.19
#